data_AF-A0A538U6S9-F1
#
_entry.id   AF-A0A538U6S9-F1
#
_cell.length_a   1.000
_cell.length_b   1.000
_cell.length_c   1.000
_cell.angle_alpha   90.00
_cell.angle_beta   90.00
_cell.angle_gamma   90.00
#
_symmetry.space_group_name_H-M   'P 1'
#
loop_
_entity.id
_entity.type
_entity.pdbx_description
1 polymer ?
#
loop_
_entity_poly.entity_id
_entity_poly.type
_entity_poly.pdbx_seq_one_letter_code
_entity_poly.pdbx_strand_id
1 'polypeptide(L)'
;MSDRCREARNVQEYLDDELPPARALAFEAHLKTCAICAGELSAYRVMFDSLDASLGDLSLLDPGPSLTERILDRVLPSRLRRRLVAAVGWVYGASAAVATFATVSWLTRPDTPVWLAQRFSQISLRAVESLLFAFQVVTRSWIELLQGWDLMGRFFGLLSPLARALARPLEDPVLGIVTAAAAIACALVLWWMRPR
;
A
#
# COMPACT_ATOMS: atom_id res chain seq x y z
N MET A 1 23.33 29.62 24.22
CA MET A 1 23.43 28.23 23.74
C MET A 1 22.09 27.60 24.06
N SER A 2 21.07 27.84 23.23
CA SER A 2 19.68 27.54 23.60
C SER A 2 19.40 26.05 23.56
N ASP A 3 18.84 25.57 24.66
CA ASP A 3 18.31 24.23 24.86
C ASP A 3 17.33 23.88 23.73
N ARG A 4 17.66 22.86 22.94
CA ARG A 4 16.73 22.31 21.94
C ARG A 4 15.57 21.67 22.69
N CYS A 5 14.35 22.12 22.43
CA CYS A 5 13.16 21.44 22.93
C CYS A 5 13.12 20.00 22.36
N ARG A 6 12.87 19.01 23.21
CA ARG A 6 12.81 17.59 22.80
C ARG A 6 11.72 17.34 21.76
N GLU A 7 10.65 18.11 21.81
CA GLU A 7 9.50 18.00 20.91
C GLU A 7 9.67 18.75 19.58
N ALA A 8 10.81 19.42 19.35
CA ALA A 8 11.06 20.15 18.10
C ALA A 8 10.96 19.27 16.84
N ARG A 9 11.31 17.97 16.94
CA ARG A 9 11.14 17.02 15.82
C ARG A 9 9.68 16.88 15.36
N ASN A 10 8.73 17.05 16.28
CA ASN A 10 7.30 16.92 15.97
C ASN A 10 6.78 18.08 15.12
N VAL A 11 7.53 19.19 14.98
CA VAL A 11 7.10 20.34 14.16
C VAL A 11 6.91 19.93 12.69
N GLN A 12 7.84 19.15 12.14
CA GLN A 12 7.78 18.69 10.75
C GLN A 12 6.67 17.65 10.55
N GLU A 13 6.63 16.61 11.40
CA GLU A 13 5.57 15.59 11.36
C GLU A 13 4.16 16.20 11.53
N TYR A 14 4.05 17.35 12.21
CA TYR A 14 2.78 18.06 12.38
C TYR A 14 2.40 18.87 11.14
N LEU A 15 3.38 19.47 10.46
CA LEU A 15 3.16 20.20 9.21
C LEU A 15 2.77 19.28 8.05
N ASP A 16 3.32 18.06 8.03
CA ASP A 16 3.08 17.06 6.99
C ASP A 16 1.84 16.18 7.26
N ASP A 17 1.07 16.46 8.32
CA ASP A 17 -0.08 15.66 8.79
C ASP A 17 0.27 14.17 9.08
N GLU A 18 1.52 13.88 9.43
CA GLU A 18 2.02 12.53 9.72
C GLU A 18 1.89 12.14 11.22
N LEU A 19 1.60 13.11 12.09
CA LEU A 19 1.38 12.87 13.51
C LEU A 19 0.03 12.18 13.78
N PRO A 20 0.01 11.06 14.54
CA PRO A 20 -1.24 10.47 14.98
C PRO A 20 -2.09 11.48 15.77
N PRO A 21 -3.43 11.42 15.65
CA PRO A 21 -4.32 12.49 16.15
C PRO A 21 -4.18 12.76 17.66
N ALA A 22 -3.97 11.71 18.46
CA ALA A 22 -3.72 11.86 19.90
C ALA A 22 -2.43 12.63 20.22
N ARG A 23 -1.38 12.45 19.40
CA ARG A 23 -0.11 13.18 19.57
C ARG A 23 -0.18 14.58 19.00
N ALA A 24 -0.91 14.80 17.91
CA ALA A 24 -1.17 16.13 17.36
C ALA A 24 -1.84 17.03 18.41
N LEU A 25 -2.88 16.53 19.11
CA LEU A 25 -3.53 17.28 20.19
C LEU A 25 -2.59 17.61 21.36
N ALA A 26 -1.74 16.66 21.76
CA ALA A 26 -0.76 16.89 22.81
C ALA A 26 0.28 17.94 22.37
N PHE A 27 0.71 17.88 21.11
CA PHE A 27 1.65 18.83 20.53
C PHE A 27 1.04 20.23 20.39
N GLU A 28 -0.24 20.35 20.03
CA GLU A 28 -0.97 21.62 20.05
C GLU A 28 -1.04 22.24 21.44
N ALA A 29 -1.21 21.43 22.49
CA ALA A 29 -1.10 21.90 23.86
C ALA A 29 0.34 22.37 24.19
N HIS A 30 1.36 21.64 23.72
CA HIS A 30 2.76 22.01 23.88
C HIS A 30 3.09 23.36 23.22
N LEU A 31 2.61 23.59 21.98
CA LEU A 31 2.82 24.83 21.23
C LEU A 31 2.33 26.08 21.96
N LYS A 32 1.33 25.96 22.84
CA LYS A 32 0.85 27.09 23.67
C LYS A 32 1.83 27.47 24.79
N THR A 33 2.74 26.58 25.15
CA THR A 33 3.66 26.74 26.30
C THR A 33 5.12 26.90 25.88
N CYS A 34 5.53 26.32 24.74
CA CYS A 34 6.90 26.36 24.25
C CYS A 34 7.08 27.40 23.14
N ALA A 35 7.72 28.52 23.46
CA ALA A 35 8.01 29.58 22.50
C ALA A 35 8.97 29.14 21.37
N ILE A 36 9.84 28.15 21.63
CA ILE A 36 10.79 27.64 20.63
C ILE A 36 10.04 26.91 19.52
N CYS A 37 9.23 25.91 19.88
CA CYS A 37 8.46 25.14 18.89
C CYS A 37 7.38 25.98 18.20
N ALA A 38 6.75 26.93 18.93
CA ALA A 38 5.82 27.88 18.32
C ALA A 38 6.50 28.80 17.31
N GLY A 39 7.70 29.29 17.63
CA GLY A 39 8.51 30.11 16.74
C GLY A 39 8.93 29.34 15.48
N GLU A 40 9.40 28.11 15.63
CA GLU A 40 9.78 27.24 14.52
C GLU A 40 8.60 26.93 13.59
N LEU A 41 7.44 26.55 14.15
CA LEU A 41 6.22 26.34 13.38
C LEU A 41 5.78 27.61 12.63
N SER A 42 5.86 28.78 13.28
CA SER A 42 5.51 30.05 12.64
C SER A 42 6.45 30.39 11.48
N ALA A 43 7.75 30.10 11.61
CA ALA A 43 8.72 30.33 10.55
C ALA A 43 8.45 29.46 9.33
N TYR A 44 8.10 28.18 9.53
CA TYR A 44 7.69 27.30 8.44
C TYR A 44 6.41 27.77 7.76
N ARG A 45 5.39 28.17 8.52
CA ARG A 45 4.13 28.69 7.95
C ARG A 45 4.37 29.93 7.10
N VAL A 46 5.17 30.89 7.59
CA VAL A 46 5.54 32.08 6.80
C VAL A 46 6.29 31.70 5.52
N MET A 47 7.18 30.70 5.58
CA MET A 47 7.87 30.21 4.39
C MET A 47 6.88 29.62 3.37
N PHE A 48 5.97 28.75 3.79
CA PHE A 48 4.97 28.16 2.91
C PHE A 48 4.01 29.20 2.33
N ASP A 49 3.51 30.13 3.15
CA ASP A 49 2.68 31.24 2.69
C ASP A 49 3.41 32.11 1.64
N SER A 50 4.73 32.30 1.79
CA SER A 50 5.54 33.02 0.80
C SER A 50 5.74 32.25 -0.51
N LEU A 51 5.81 30.92 -0.43
CA LEU A 51 5.90 30.05 -1.61
C LEU A 51 4.56 30.05 -2.35
N ASP A 52 3.44 29.92 -1.65
CA ASP A 52 2.11 29.98 -2.25
C ASP A 52 1.83 31.36 -2.88
N ALA A 53 2.29 32.45 -2.23
CA ALA A 53 2.17 33.79 -2.79
C ALA A 53 3.04 33.99 -4.06
N SER A 54 4.19 33.31 -4.17
CA SER A 54 5.13 33.50 -5.28
C SER A 54 4.90 32.54 -6.45
N LEU A 55 4.52 31.29 -6.19
CA LEU A 55 4.20 30.29 -7.21
C LEU A 55 2.71 30.26 -7.59
N GLY A 56 1.86 30.98 -6.85
CA GLY A 56 0.40 30.84 -6.95
C GLY A 56 -0.08 29.54 -6.31
N ASP A 57 -1.37 29.24 -6.42
CA ASP A 57 -1.94 28.00 -5.90
C ASP A 57 -1.38 26.79 -6.67
N LEU A 58 -0.34 26.16 -6.11
CA LEU A 58 0.31 24.98 -6.66
C LEU A 58 -0.66 23.79 -6.78
N SER A 59 -1.76 23.79 -6.03
CA SER A 59 -2.82 22.78 -6.12
C SER A 59 -3.54 22.81 -7.47
N LEU A 60 -3.43 23.93 -8.19
CA LEU A 60 -3.99 24.11 -9.54
C LEU A 60 -3.03 23.75 -10.68
N LEU A 61 -1.74 23.50 -10.41
CA LEU A 61 -0.84 22.98 -11.44
C LEU A 61 -1.12 21.50 -11.66
N ASP A 62 -2.14 21.21 -12.46
CA ASP A 62 -2.40 19.88 -12.99
C ASP A 62 -1.18 19.46 -13.83
N PRO A 63 -0.39 18.45 -13.41
CA PRO A 63 0.72 17.97 -14.20
C PRO A 63 0.13 17.27 -15.42
N GLY A 64 -0.02 18.02 -16.51
CA GLY A 64 -0.82 17.65 -17.68
C GLY A 64 -0.62 16.22 -18.16
N PRO A 65 -1.58 15.68 -18.93
CA PRO A 65 -1.84 14.23 -19.08
C PRO A 65 -0.62 13.38 -19.48
N SER A 66 0.35 13.97 -20.17
CA SER A 66 1.63 13.34 -20.52
C SER A 66 2.46 12.86 -19.33
N LEU A 67 2.42 13.52 -18.16
CA LEU A 67 3.18 13.07 -16.99
C LEU A 67 2.52 11.83 -16.38
N THR A 68 1.20 11.88 -16.19
CA THR A 68 0.39 10.78 -15.66
C THR A 68 0.54 9.53 -16.54
N GLU A 69 0.50 9.68 -17.87
CA GLU A 69 0.74 8.57 -18.79
C GLU A 69 2.14 7.95 -18.64
N ARG A 70 3.19 8.78 -18.51
CA ARG A 70 4.57 8.30 -18.31
C ARG A 70 4.74 7.56 -16.99
N ILE A 71 4.10 8.02 -15.92
CA ILE A 71 4.14 7.37 -14.61
C ILE A 71 3.38 6.03 -14.68
N LEU A 72 2.17 6.03 -15.26
CA LEU A 72 1.37 4.83 -15.39
C LEU A 72 2.07 3.76 -16.25
N ASP A 73 2.75 4.14 -17.33
CA ASP A 73 3.52 3.19 -18.15
C ASP A 73 4.76 2.63 -17.44
N ARG A 74 5.30 3.37 -16.46
CA ARG A 74 6.45 2.92 -15.65
C ARG A 74 6.03 2.02 -14.50
N VAL A 75 4.90 2.33 -13.84
CA VAL A 75 4.42 1.63 -12.63
C VAL A 75 3.55 0.42 -12.99
N LEU A 76 2.72 0.52 -14.04
CA LEU A 76 2.02 -0.62 -14.62
C LEU A 76 2.80 -1.08 -15.85
N PRO A 77 3.39 -2.30 -15.85
CA PRO A 77 3.99 -2.85 -17.05
C PRO A 77 2.96 -2.84 -18.19
N SER A 78 3.19 -2.02 -19.20
CA SER A 78 2.30 -1.82 -20.36
C SER A 78 1.86 -3.14 -21.03
N ARG A 79 2.68 -4.19 -20.90
CA ARG A 79 2.39 -5.56 -21.35
C ARG A 79 1.21 -6.21 -20.62
N LEU A 80 1.07 -6.01 -19.31
CA LEU A 80 -0.04 -6.55 -18.51
C LEU A 80 -1.34 -5.84 -18.90
N ARG A 81 -1.30 -4.51 -19.01
CA ARG A 81 -2.45 -3.70 -19.45
C ARG A 81 -2.92 -4.10 -20.84
N ARG A 82 -2.02 -4.30 -21.81
CA ARG A 82 -2.39 -4.74 -23.17
C ARG A 82 -3.00 -6.15 -23.20
N ARG A 83 -2.47 -7.09 -22.41
CA ARG A 83 -3.03 -8.45 -22.29
C ARG A 83 -4.40 -8.45 -21.61
N LEU A 84 -4.58 -7.67 -20.55
CA LEU A 84 -5.86 -7.56 -19.85
C LEU A 84 -6.92 -6.91 -20.73
N VAL A 85 -6.61 -5.80 -21.40
CA VAL A 85 -7.54 -5.12 -22.32
C VAL A 85 -7.92 -6.05 -23.48
N ALA A 86 -6.96 -6.77 -24.06
CA ALA A 86 -7.26 -7.77 -25.08
C ALA A 86 -8.16 -8.89 -24.55
N ALA A 87 -7.84 -9.46 -23.38
CA ALA A 87 -8.64 -10.53 -22.78
C ALA A 87 -10.08 -10.09 -22.48
N VAL A 88 -10.26 -8.88 -21.90
CA VAL A 88 -11.59 -8.30 -21.66
C VAL A 88 -12.32 -8.04 -22.97
N GLY A 89 -11.64 -7.54 -23.99
CA GLY A 89 -12.20 -7.35 -25.33
C GLY A 89 -12.67 -8.66 -25.96
N TRP A 90 -11.89 -9.75 -25.82
CA TRP A 90 -12.28 -11.08 -26.28
C TRP A 90 -13.47 -11.65 -25.54
N VAL A 91 -13.53 -11.49 -24.21
CA VAL A 91 -14.67 -11.94 -23.39
C VAL A 91 -15.94 -11.18 -23.78
N TYR A 92 -15.86 -9.86 -23.95
CA TYR A 92 -17.00 -9.03 -24.36
C TYR A 92 -17.46 -9.37 -25.79
N GLY A 93 -16.51 -9.57 -26.72
CA GLY A 93 -16.83 -9.99 -28.08
C GLY A 93 -17.50 -11.36 -28.13
N ALA A 94 -17.00 -12.32 -27.34
CA ALA A 94 -17.58 -13.67 -27.25
C ALA A 94 -18.98 -13.64 -26.62
N SER A 95 -19.19 -12.88 -25.53
CA SER A 95 -20.51 -12.78 -24.90
C SER A 95 -21.53 -12.11 -25.82
N ALA A 96 -21.15 -11.05 -26.54
CA ALA A 96 -22.00 -10.39 -27.52
C ALA A 96 -22.34 -11.31 -28.71
N ALA A 97 -21.38 -12.09 -29.21
CA ALA A 97 -21.61 -13.06 -30.28
C ALA A 97 -22.56 -14.20 -29.83
N VAL A 98 -22.39 -14.71 -28.61
CA VAL A 98 -23.29 -15.73 -28.04
C VAL A 98 -24.69 -15.16 -27.82
N ALA A 99 -24.80 -13.95 -27.29
CA ALA A 99 -26.09 -13.29 -27.08
C ALA A 99 -26.82 -13.07 -28.41
N THR A 100 -26.15 -12.49 -29.41
CA THR A 100 -26.74 -12.27 -30.74
C THR A 100 -27.15 -13.58 -31.41
N PHE A 101 -26.32 -14.63 -31.33
CA PHE A 101 -26.68 -15.96 -31.85
C PHE A 101 -27.89 -16.55 -31.14
N ALA A 102 -27.96 -16.43 -29.81
CA ALA A 102 -29.11 -16.91 -29.03
C ALA A 102 -30.40 -16.18 -29.41
N THR A 103 -30.36 -14.85 -29.58
CA THR A 103 -31.51 -14.04 -29.99
C THR A 103 -32.00 -14.39 -31.39
N VAL A 104 -31.08 -14.53 -32.36
CA VAL A 104 -31.42 -14.90 -33.75
C VAL A 104 -31.97 -16.34 -33.82
N SER A 105 -31.39 -17.27 -33.07
CA SER A 105 -31.85 -18.65 -32.98
C SER A 105 -33.27 -18.74 -32.38
N TRP A 106 -33.54 -17.96 -31.32
CA TRP A 106 -34.85 -17.89 -30.69
C TRP A 106 -35.92 -17.34 -31.64
N LEU A 107 -35.58 -16.32 -32.44
CA LEU A 107 -36.51 -15.70 -33.39
C LEU A 107 -36.86 -16.60 -34.59
N THR A 108 -35.96 -17.51 -34.97
CA THR A 108 -36.09 -18.30 -36.21
C THR A 108 -36.63 -19.72 -36.02
N ARG A 109 -36.64 -20.25 -34.79
CA ARG A 109 -37.12 -21.62 -34.52
C ARG A 109 -38.09 -21.68 -33.32
N PRO A 110 -39.40 -21.83 -33.56
CA PRO A 110 -40.42 -21.87 -32.48
C PRO A 110 -40.32 -23.10 -31.55
N ASP A 111 -39.60 -24.16 -31.94
CA ASP A 111 -39.39 -25.36 -31.11
C ASP A 111 -38.14 -25.30 -30.20
N THR A 112 -37.40 -24.18 -30.21
CA THR A 112 -36.20 -24.00 -29.38
C THR A 112 -36.37 -23.80 -27.86
N PRO A 113 -37.53 -23.40 -27.30
CA PRO A 113 -37.56 -22.97 -25.89
C PRO A 113 -37.36 -24.11 -24.88
N VAL A 114 -37.74 -25.36 -25.22
CA VAL A 114 -37.71 -26.47 -24.25
C VAL A 114 -36.28 -27.02 -24.06
N TRP A 115 -35.53 -27.21 -25.15
CA TRP A 115 -34.16 -27.72 -25.09
C TRP A 115 -33.16 -26.66 -24.56
N LEU A 116 -33.37 -25.39 -24.91
CA LEU A 116 -32.54 -24.29 -24.38
C LEU A 116 -32.77 -24.07 -22.88
N ALA A 117 -34.01 -24.11 -22.40
CA ALA A 117 -34.29 -23.99 -20.97
C ALA A 117 -33.57 -25.06 -20.14
N GLN A 118 -33.53 -26.29 -20.63
CA GLN A 118 -32.85 -27.41 -19.97
C GLN A 118 -31.32 -27.23 -19.97
N ARG A 119 -30.72 -26.77 -21.10
CA ARG A 119 -29.28 -26.47 -21.20
C ARG A 119 -28.85 -25.24 -20.39
N PHE A 120 -29.64 -24.17 -20.38
CA PHE A 120 -29.34 -22.95 -19.61
C PHE A 120 -29.38 -23.19 -18.10
N SER A 121 -30.28 -24.06 -17.62
CA SER A 121 -30.31 -24.45 -16.19
C SER A 121 -28.99 -25.10 -15.73
N GLN A 122 -28.42 -25.99 -16.55
CA GLN A 122 -27.17 -26.67 -16.21
C GLN A 122 -25.94 -25.77 -16.33
N ILE A 123 -25.93 -24.84 -17.30
CA ILE A 123 -24.82 -23.91 -17.50
C ILE A 123 -24.81 -22.82 -16.41
N SER A 124 -25.98 -22.30 -16.04
CA SER A 124 -26.09 -21.28 -14.98
C SER A 124 -25.66 -21.83 -13.62
N LEU A 125 -26.05 -23.06 -13.27
CA LEU A 125 -25.61 -23.70 -12.03
C LEU A 125 -24.09 -23.87 -11.97
N ARG A 126 -23.46 -24.33 -13.06
CA ARG A 126 -21.99 -24.47 -13.12
C ARG A 126 -21.25 -23.13 -13.12
N ALA A 127 -21.83 -22.10 -13.71
CA ALA A 127 -21.27 -20.75 -13.66
C ALA A 127 -21.36 -20.16 -12.25
N VAL A 128 -22.48 -20.36 -11.55
CA VAL A 128 -22.64 -19.94 -10.15
C VAL A 128 -21.66 -20.68 -9.23
N GLU A 129 -21.49 -21.98 -9.44
CA GLU A 129 -20.55 -22.80 -8.67
C GLU A 129 -19.09 -22.36 -8.87
N SER A 130 -18.68 -22.08 -10.12
CA SER A 130 -17.31 -21.60 -10.40
C SER A 130 -17.07 -20.19 -9.86
N LEU A 131 -18.08 -19.32 -9.90
CA LEU A 131 -18.00 -17.95 -9.39
C LEU A 131 -17.96 -17.94 -7.85
N LEU A 132 -18.73 -18.80 -7.19
CA LEU A 132 -18.64 -19.02 -5.74
C LEU A 132 -17.27 -19.59 -5.34
N PHE A 133 -16.71 -20.52 -6.13
CA PHE A 133 -15.38 -21.05 -5.87
C PHE A 133 -14.29 -19.97 -6.00
N ALA A 134 -14.34 -19.16 -7.07
CA ALA A 134 -13.43 -18.04 -7.25
C ALA A 134 -13.56 -17.01 -6.12
N PHE A 135 -14.80 -16.69 -5.73
CA PHE A 135 -15.07 -15.80 -4.60
C PHE A 135 -14.52 -16.35 -3.29
N GLN A 136 -14.69 -17.64 -3.01
CA GLN A 136 -14.14 -18.31 -1.82
C GLN A 136 -12.60 -18.31 -1.81
N VAL A 137 -11.95 -18.56 -2.94
CA VAL A 137 -10.49 -18.53 -3.04
C VAL A 137 -9.96 -17.12 -2.78
N VAL A 138 -10.58 -16.10 -3.36
CA VAL A 138 -10.20 -14.69 -3.17
C VAL A 138 -10.40 -14.25 -1.71
N THR A 139 -11.56 -14.56 -1.13
CA THR A 139 -11.83 -14.24 0.28
C THR A 139 -10.89 -14.98 1.24
N ARG A 140 -10.57 -16.25 0.98
CA ARG A 140 -9.61 -17.01 1.80
C ARG A 140 -8.20 -16.43 1.69
N SER A 141 -7.76 -16.10 0.48
CA SER A 141 -6.47 -15.44 0.25
C SER A 141 -6.39 -14.07 0.92
N TRP A 142 -7.50 -13.32 0.96
CA TRP A 142 -7.60 -12.03 1.64
C TRP A 142 -7.53 -12.19 3.17
N ILE A 143 -8.22 -13.19 3.72
CA ILE A 143 -8.21 -13.51 5.15
C ILE A 143 -6.83 -14.00 5.59
N GLU A 144 -6.14 -14.83 4.79
CA GLU A 144 -4.77 -15.27 5.09
C GLU A 144 -3.76 -14.11 5.06
N LEU A 145 -3.94 -13.12 4.17
CA LEU A 145 -3.13 -11.91 4.17
C LEU A 145 -3.32 -11.08 5.45
N LEU A 146 -4.57 -10.95 5.90
CA LEU A 146 -4.91 -10.26 7.14
C LEU A 146 -4.48 -11.04 8.40
N GLN A 147 -4.54 -12.37 8.38
CA GLN A 147 -4.07 -13.23 9.48
C GLN A 147 -2.54 -13.36 9.51
N GLY A 148 -1.86 -13.20 8.37
CA GLY A 148 -0.40 -13.10 8.30
C GLY A 148 0.16 -11.95 9.15
N TRP A 149 -0.62 -10.88 9.34
CA TRP A 149 -0.26 -9.79 10.25
C TRP A 149 -0.28 -10.21 11.74
N ASP A 150 -1.15 -11.14 12.14
CA ASP A 150 -1.19 -11.67 13.52
C ASP A 150 -0.02 -12.64 13.79
N LEU A 151 0.44 -13.37 12.77
CA LEU A 151 1.67 -14.15 12.82
C LEU A 151 2.91 -13.27 13.03
N MET A 152 2.95 -12.09 12.40
CA MET A 152 4.00 -11.08 12.62
C MET A 152 4.03 -10.62 14.09
N GLY A 153 2.86 -10.46 14.72
CA GLY A 153 2.71 -10.15 16.14
C GLY A 153 3.24 -11.23 17.08
N ARG A 154 2.95 -12.51 16.80
CA ARG A 154 3.49 -13.63 17.60
C ARG A 154 4.99 -13.84 17.44
N PHE A 155 5.53 -13.61 16.23
CA PHE A 155 6.98 -13.60 16.01
C PHE A 155 7.67 -12.49 16.82
N PHE A 156 7.08 -11.30 16.89
CA PHE A 156 7.58 -10.21 17.74
C PHE A 156 7.54 -10.57 19.24
N GLY A 157 6.51 -11.29 19.68
CA GLY A 157 6.41 -11.82 21.04
C GLY A 157 7.52 -12.79 21.42
N LEU A 158 7.89 -13.69 20.49
CA LEU A 158 8.99 -14.67 20.64
C LEU A 158 10.39 -14.03 20.57
N LEU A 159 10.54 -12.91 19.85
CA LEU A 159 11.78 -12.14 19.78
C LEU A 159 12.02 -11.28 21.04
N SER A 160 10.96 -10.88 21.75
CA SER A 160 11.05 -10.07 22.98
C SER A 160 11.94 -10.67 24.11
N PRO A 161 11.87 -11.98 24.45
CA PRO A 161 12.76 -12.57 25.43
C PRO A 161 14.19 -12.73 24.91
N LEU A 162 14.37 -12.98 23.60
CA LEU A 162 15.67 -13.07 22.95
C LEU A 162 16.39 -11.71 22.94
N ALA A 163 15.68 -10.63 22.64
CA ALA A 163 16.19 -9.25 22.70
C ALA A 163 16.62 -8.87 24.13
N ARG A 164 15.86 -9.28 25.15
CA ARG A 164 16.22 -9.07 26.56
C ARG A 164 17.41 -9.93 27.01
N ALA A 165 17.53 -11.15 26.51
CA ALA A 165 18.68 -12.01 26.78
C ALA A 165 19.95 -11.51 26.10
N LEU A 166 19.85 -10.90 24.91
CA LEU A 166 20.95 -10.29 24.19
C LEU A 166 21.40 -8.94 24.78
N ALA A 167 20.51 -8.24 25.49
CA ALA A 167 20.82 -6.95 26.13
C ALA A 167 21.72 -7.10 27.37
N ARG A 168 21.59 -8.19 28.14
CA ARG A 168 22.41 -8.44 29.33
C ARG A 168 23.93 -8.53 29.07
N PRO A 169 24.42 -9.27 28.05
CA PRO A 169 25.85 -9.31 27.75
C PRO A 169 26.40 -8.00 27.14
N LEU A 170 25.55 -7.04 26.77
CA LEU A 170 25.97 -5.72 26.29
C LEU A 170 26.29 -4.73 27.42
N GLU A 171 25.94 -5.06 28.68
CA GLU A 171 26.29 -4.22 29.84
C GLU A 171 27.77 -4.37 30.24
N ASP A 172 28.44 -5.46 29.83
CA ASP A 172 29.89 -5.63 30.00
C ASP A 172 30.67 -4.95 28.85
N PRO A 173 31.51 -3.93 29.13
CA PRO A 173 32.14 -3.11 28.11
C PRO A 173 33.09 -3.88 27.19
N VAL A 174 33.64 -5.00 27.66
CA VAL A 174 34.55 -5.85 26.88
C VAL A 174 33.77 -6.75 25.91
N LEU A 175 32.62 -7.30 26.33
CA LEU A 175 31.79 -8.18 25.50
C LEU A 175 31.00 -7.39 24.45
N GLY A 176 30.62 -6.14 24.76
CA GLY A 176 29.98 -5.23 23.80
C GLY A 176 30.88 -4.90 22.59
N ILE A 177 32.18 -4.70 22.79
CA ILE A 177 33.11 -4.36 21.71
C ILE A 177 33.32 -5.56 20.78
N VAL A 178 33.46 -6.77 21.33
CA VAL A 178 33.67 -7.99 20.55
C VAL A 178 32.44 -8.34 19.70
N THR A 179 31.24 -8.20 20.27
CA THR A 179 29.98 -8.46 19.54
C THR A 179 29.69 -7.41 18.47
N ALA A 180 29.98 -6.13 18.74
CA ALA A 180 29.88 -5.07 17.73
C ALA A 180 30.88 -5.26 16.58
N ALA A 181 32.13 -5.64 16.89
CA ALA A 181 33.15 -5.93 15.88
C ALA A 181 32.75 -7.13 14.99
N ALA A 182 32.20 -8.18 15.58
CA ALA A 182 31.68 -9.34 14.84
C ALA A 182 30.48 -8.97 13.94
N ALA A 183 29.55 -8.16 14.43
CA ALA A 183 28.39 -7.69 13.66
C ALA A 183 28.81 -6.82 12.46
N ILE A 184 29.79 -5.92 12.65
CA ILE A 184 30.35 -5.08 11.59
C ILE A 184 31.08 -5.93 10.55
N ALA A 185 31.86 -6.93 10.98
CA ALA A 185 32.54 -7.85 10.07
C ALA A 185 31.55 -8.65 9.22
N CYS A 186 30.47 -9.18 9.82
CA CYS A 186 29.41 -9.86 9.09
C CYS A 186 28.68 -8.92 8.11
N ALA A 187 28.38 -7.69 8.51
CA ALA A 187 27.75 -6.69 7.65
C ALA A 187 28.62 -6.33 6.44
N LEU A 188 29.95 -6.21 6.63
CA LEU A 188 30.91 -5.97 5.55
C LEU A 188 31.00 -7.15 4.57
N VAL A 189 31.02 -8.37 5.07
CA VAL A 189 31.03 -9.59 4.23
C VAL A 189 29.74 -9.69 3.42
N LEU A 190 28.58 -9.45 4.04
CA LEU A 190 27.29 -9.46 3.34
C LEU A 190 27.17 -8.33 2.32
N TRP A 191 27.70 -7.15 2.63
CA TRP A 191 27.77 -6.04 1.67
C TRP A 191 28.66 -6.38 0.47
N TRP A 192 29.79 -7.04 0.71
CA TRP A 192 30.71 -7.47 -0.34
C TRP A 192 30.12 -8.58 -1.24
N MET A 193 29.32 -9.49 -0.68
CA MET A 193 28.64 -10.54 -1.45
C MET A 193 27.41 -10.07 -2.22
N ARG A 194 26.94 -8.83 -2.03
CA ARG A 194 25.75 -8.31 -2.73
C ARG A 194 26.12 -8.07 -4.21
N PRO A 195 25.62 -8.87 -5.17
CA PRO A 195 25.95 -8.70 -6.58
C PRO A 195 25.41 -7.34 -7.07
N ARG A 196 26.28 -6.58 -7.73
CA ARG A 196 25.94 -5.31 -8.40
C ARG A 196 25.08 -5.55 -9.63
#